data_AF-A0A813NWY8-F1
#
_entry.id   AF-A0A813NWY8-F1
#
_cell.length_a   1.000
_cell.length_b   1.000
_cell.length_c   1.000
_cell.angle_alpha   90.00
_cell.angle_beta   90.00
_cell.angle_gamma   90.00
#
_symmetry.space_group_name_H-M   'P 1'
#
loop_
_entity.id
_entity.type
_entity.pdbx_description
1 polymer ?
#
loop_
_entity_poly.entity_id
_entity_poly.type
_entity_poly.pdbx_seq_one_letter_code
_entity_poly.pdbx_strand_id
1 'polypeptide(L)'
;MGCARQEQTPYWLQIYSFVIFIIVPLILNAIFNSLIFITVRSSSRRVAQAVAATTGPTAKINHSNSRDTRLLKHMLFIFVAYIIGWLPVSCILLLNVDVHVNLTVSQFLRLLPVISSFITILDLFFYNHDLTKYLTEKIFKYLHIK
;
A
#
# COMPACT_ATOMS: atom_id res chain seq x y z
N MET A 1 -20.71 6.97 36.12
CA MET A 1 -20.02 5.67 35.92
C MET A 1 -20.86 4.85 34.96
N GLY A 2 -20.60 4.98 33.66
CA GLY A 2 -21.29 4.19 32.65
C GLY A 2 -20.66 2.80 32.58
N CYS A 3 -21.46 1.78 32.88
CA CYS A 3 -21.10 0.37 32.68
C CYS A 3 -20.85 0.16 31.18
N ALA A 4 -19.59 0.16 30.75
CA ALA A 4 -19.23 -0.23 29.40
C ALA A 4 -19.49 -1.74 29.27
N ARG A 5 -20.65 -2.08 28.71
CA ARG A 5 -21.02 -3.45 28.35
C ARG A 5 -19.90 -4.02 27.46
N GLN A 6 -19.16 -5.00 27.95
CA GLN A 6 -18.30 -5.84 27.13
C GLN A 6 -19.21 -6.65 26.20
N GLU A 7 -19.57 -6.09 25.05
CA GLU A 7 -20.17 -6.86 23.98
C GLU A 7 -19.10 -7.81 23.44
N GLN A 8 -19.15 -9.06 23.89
CA GLN A 8 -18.36 -10.13 23.31
C GLN A 8 -18.73 -10.23 21.83
N THR A 9 -17.83 -9.79 20.95
CA THR A 9 -18.02 -9.95 19.53
C THR A 9 -18.01 -11.45 19.20
N PRO A 10 -19.00 -11.96 18.44
CA PRO A 10 -19.04 -13.37 18.11
C PRO A 10 -17.82 -13.75 17.29
N TYR A 11 -17.16 -14.87 17.61
CA TYR A 11 -15.93 -15.34 16.95
C TYR A 11 -16.02 -15.39 15.42
N TRP A 12 -17.19 -15.74 14.88
CA TRP A 12 -17.43 -15.75 13.44
C TRP A 12 -17.22 -14.37 12.79
N LEU A 13 -17.64 -13.30 13.46
CA LEU A 13 -17.47 -11.93 12.97
C LEU A 13 -15.99 -11.51 12.94
N GLN A 14 -15.20 -11.99 13.90
CA GLN A 14 -13.76 -11.76 13.97
C GLN A 14 -13.04 -12.44 12.80
N ILE A 15 -13.39 -13.71 12.53
CA ILE A 15 -12.87 -14.47 11.38
C ILE A 15 -13.27 -13.80 10.07
N TYR A 16 -14.54 -13.39 9.93
CA TYR A 16 -15.03 -12.72 8.73
C TYR A 16 -14.28 -11.41 8.45
N SER A 17 -14.06 -10.61 9.51
CA SER A 17 -13.28 -9.37 9.43
C SER A 17 -11.83 -9.65 9.01
N PHE A 18 -11.18 -10.66 9.58
CA PHE A 18 -9.83 -11.03 9.18
C PHE A 18 -9.74 -11.45 7.71
N VAL A 19 -10.69 -12.25 7.23
CA VAL A 19 -10.70 -12.70 5.84
C VAL A 19 -10.89 -11.50 4.89
N ILE A 20 -11.82 -10.61 5.17
CA ILE A 20 -12.12 -9.48 4.28
C ILE A 20 -11.04 -8.41 4.32
N PHE A 21 -10.49 -8.08 5.50
CA PHE A 21 -9.52 -7.00 5.62
C PHE A 21 -8.09 -7.46 5.35
N ILE A 22 -7.74 -8.72 5.58
CA ILE A 22 -6.35 -9.19 5.40
C ILE A 22 -6.23 -10.11 4.19
N ILE A 23 -7.01 -11.20 4.15
CA ILE A 23 -6.82 -12.26 3.15
C ILE A 23 -7.22 -11.80 1.75
N VAL A 24 -8.40 -11.17 1.60
CA VAL A 24 -8.89 -10.72 0.29
C VAL A 24 -7.95 -9.67 -0.35
N PRO A 25 -7.53 -8.60 0.35
CA PRO A 25 -6.57 -7.64 -0.19
C PRO A 25 -5.23 -8.29 -0.54
N LEU A 26 -4.78 -9.28 0.25
CA LEU A 26 -3.53 -9.99 -0.02
C LEU A 26 -3.60 -10.80 -1.33
N ILE A 27 -4.70 -11.51 -1.57
CA ILE A 27 -4.92 -12.26 -2.81
C ILE A 27 -5.02 -11.29 -4.00
N LEU A 28 -5.83 -10.24 -3.89
CA LEU A 28 -5.99 -9.25 -4.97
C LEU A 28 -4.66 -8.60 -5.32
N ASN A 29 -3.86 -8.22 -4.33
CA ASN A 29 -2.58 -7.59 -4.57
C ASN A 29 -1.57 -8.57 -5.19
N ALA A 30 -1.56 -9.83 -4.76
CA ALA A 30 -0.75 -10.86 -5.40
C ALA A 30 -1.12 -11.06 -6.88
N ILE A 31 -2.42 -11.05 -7.20
CA ILE A 31 -2.91 -11.13 -8.58
C ILE A 31 -2.46 -9.90 -9.38
N PHE A 32 -2.71 -8.68 -8.87
CA PHE A 32 -2.35 -7.46 -9.58
C PHE A 32 -0.84 -7.34 -9.81
N ASN A 33 -0.01 -7.61 -8.80
CA ASN A 33 1.44 -7.60 -8.94
C ASN A 33 1.92 -8.64 -9.96
N SER A 34 1.28 -9.82 -9.98
CA SER A 34 1.59 -10.88 -10.97
C SER A 34 1.22 -10.44 -12.39
N LEU A 35 0.04 -9.84 -12.57
CA LEU A 35 -0.40 -9.31 -13.86
C LEU A 35 0.51 -8.19 -14.35
N ILE A 36 0.90 -7.26 -13.47
CA ILE A 36 1.85 -6.19 -13.79
C ILE A 36 3.19 -6.81 -14.21
N PHE A 37 3.71 -7.77 -13.46
CA PHE A 37 4.97 -8.44 -13.78
C PHE A 37 4.93 -9.15 -15.14
N ILE A 38 3.83 -9.85 -15.47
CA ILE A 38 3.64 -10.51 -16.76
C ILE A 38 3.58 -9.46 -17.89
N THR A 39 2.82 -8.38 -17.70
CA THR A 39 2.70 -7.29 -18.68
C THR A 39 4.05 -6.62 -18.92
N VAL A 40 4.81 -6.33 -17.87
CA VAL A 40 6.16 -5.75 -17.97
C VAL A 40 7.09 -6.70 -18.71
N ARG A 41 7.13 -7.99 -18.33
CA ARG A 41 8.00 -8.98 -19.00
C ARG A 41 7.65 -9.16 -20.48
N SER A 42 6.37 -9.17 -20.82
CA SER A 42 5.91 -9.27 -22.21
C SER A 42 6.26 -8.00 -23.02
N SER A 43 6.13 -6.83 -22.40
CA SER A 43 6.47 -5.53 -23.01
C SER A 43 7.97 -5.39 -23.20
N SER A 44 8.79 -5.77 -22.20
CA SER A 44 10.24 -5.81 -22.32
C SER A 44 10.68 -6.75 -23.44
N ARG A 45 10.04 -7.92 -23.59
CA ARG A 45 10.37 -8.88 -24.66
C ARG A 45 10.05 -8.30 -26.05
N ARG A 46 8.87 -7.68 -26.22
CA ARG A 46 8.46 -7.07 -27.50
C ARG A 46 9.37 -5.90 -27.89
N VAL A 47 9.71 -5.03 -26.95
CA VAL A 47 10.60 -3.89 -27.20
C VAL A 47 12.02 -4.36 -27.49
N ALA A 48 12.53 -5.38 -26.78
CA ALA A 48 13.84 -5.96 -27.07
C ALA A 48 13.92 -6.56 -28.48
N GLN A 49 12.86 -7.25 -28.93
CA GLN A 49 12.79 -7.80 -30.29
C GLN A 49 12.69 -6.71 -31.36
N ALA A 50 11.89 -5.67 -31.14
CA ALA A 50 11.76 -4.54 -32.07
C ALA A 50 13.06 -3.72 -32.18
N VAL A 51 13.75 -3.51 -31.06
CA VAL A 51 15.04 -2.80 -31.04
C VAL A 51 16.13 -3.62 -31.71
N ALA A 52 16.22 -4.92 -31.41
CA ALA A 52 17.19 -5.83 -32.07
C ALA A 52 17.01 -5.93 -33.59
N ALA A 53 15.78 -5.72 -34.10
CA ALA A 53 15.51 -5.72 -35.53
C ALA A 53 15.88 -4.40 -36.23
N THR A 54 16.00 -3.28 -35.50
CA THR A 54 16.10 -1.94 -36.11
C THR A 54 17.41 -1.21 -35.79
N THR A 55 18.06 -1.53 -34.67
CA THR A 55 19.33 -0.91 -34.25
C THR A 55 20.21 -2.01 -33.65
N GLY A 56 21.48 -2.07 -34.05
CA GLY A 56 22.45 -3.04 -33.53
C GLY A 56 22.57 -3.02 -31.98
N PRO A 57 23.43 -3.89 -31.40
CA PRO A 57 23.39 -4.37 -30.00
C PRO A 57 23.52 -3.35 -28.85
N THR A 58 23.35 -2.05 -29.09
CA THR A 58 23.61 -0.95 -28.13
C THR A 58 22.45 0.01 -27.89
N ALA A 59 21.24 -0.22 -28.42
CA ALA A 59 20.09 0.64 -28.16
C ALA A 59 19.48 0.38 -26.76
N LYS A 60 19.57 1.39 -25.88
CA LYS A 60 19.16 1.34 -24.45
C LYS A 60 17.64 1.19 -24.28
N ILE A 61 17.18 -0.02 -23.94
CA ILE A 61 15.78 -0.41 -23.66
C ILE A 61 15.31 0.00 -22.22
N ASN A 62 15.84 1.08 -21.64
CA ASN A 62 15.71 1.28 -20.19
C ASN A 62 14.48 2.09 -19.73
N HIS A 63 13.85 2.89 -20.60
CA HIS A 63 12.90 3.91 -20.13
C HIS A 63 11.47 3.41 -19.85
N SER A 64 10.97 2.39 -20.57
CA SER A 64 9.63 1.83 -20.30
C SER A 64 9.63 0.93 -19.06
N ASN A 65 10.71 0.15 -18.88
CA ASN A 65 10.81 -0.80 -17.78
C ASN A 65 10.91 -0.09 -16.41
N SER A 66 11.57 1.07 -16.35
CA SER A 66 11.80 1.79 -15.09
C SER A 66 10.50 2.33 -14.45
N ARG A 67 9.56 2.83 -15.26
CA ARG A 67 8.27 3.35 -14.76
C ARG A 67 7.42 2.24 -14.14
N ASP A 68 7.28 1.12 -14.83
CA ASP A 68 6.43 0.03 -14.38
C ASP A 68 7.05 -0.69 -13.16
N THR A 69 8.39 -0.80 -13.12
CA THR A 69 9.11 -1.31 -11.94
C THR A 69 8.95 -0.36 -10.74
N ARG A 70 8.94 0.97 -10.98
CA ARG A 70 8.68 1.97 -9.93
C ARG A 70 7.25 1.87 -9.40
N LEU A 71 6.27 1.66 -10.27
CA LEU A 71 4.86 1.42 -9.86
C LEU A 71 4.76 0.15 -9.01
N LEU A 72 5.39 -0.95 -9.44
CA LEU A 72 5.40 -2.21 -8.69
C LEU A 72 6.01 -2.04 -7.29
N LYS A 73 7.16 -1.36 -7.19
CA LYS A 73 7.80 -1.06 -5.91
C LYS A 73 6.89 -0.23 -4.99
N HIS A 74 6.19 0.75 -5.55
CA HIS A 74 5.26 1.60 -4.80
C HIS A 74 4.02 0.82 -4.33
N MET A 75 3.40 0.00 -5.19
CA MET A 75 2.28 -0.85 -4.80
C MET A 75 2.67 -1.85 -3.70
N LEU A 76 3.88 -2.42 -3.78
CA LEU A 76 4.41 -3.31 -2.76
C LEU A 76 4.69 -2.57 -1.44
N PHE A 77 5.21 -1.34 -1.51
CA PHE A 77 5.42 -0.51 -0.31
C PHE A 77 4.11 -0.22 0.42
N ILE A 78 3.08 0.27 -0.30
CA ILE A 78 1.75 0.54 0.27
C ILE A 78 1.19 -0.73 0.91
N PHE A 79 1.35 -1.87 0.26
CA PHE A 79 0.85 -3.13 0.76
C PHE A 79 1.54 -3.59 2.05
N VAL A 80 2.87 -3.48 2.10
CA VAL A 80 3.63 -3.82 3.30
C VAL A 80 3.25 -2.88 4.45
N ALA A 81 3.10 -1.58 4.19
CA ALA A 81 2.62 -0.62 5.18
C ALA A 81 1.22 -0.97 5.71
N TYR A 82 0.33 -1.42 4.82
CA TYR A 82 -1.00 -1.90 5.18
C TYR A 82 -0.95 -3.13 6.09
N ILE A 83 -0.19 -4.18 5.71
CA ILE A 83 -0.03 -5.39 6.53
C ILE A 83 0.53 -5.03 7.91
N ILE A 84 1.61 -4.25 7.98
CA ILE A 84 2.23 -3.89 9.25
C ILE A 84 1.25 -3.14 10.15
N GLY A 85 0.39 -2.27 9.59
CA GLY A 85 -0.61 -1.54 10.34
C GLY A 85 -1.75 -2.41 10.87
N TRP A 86 -2.29 -3.31 10.03
CA TRP A 86 -3.54 -4.02 10.31
C TRP A 86 -3.36 -5.43 10.88
N LEU A 87 -2.24 -6.11 10.58
CA LEU A 87 -1.99 -7.47 11.02
C LEU A 87 -1.88 -7.58 12.55
N PRO A 88 -1.13 -6.72 13.26
CA PRO A 88 -1.02 -6.82 14.73
C PRO A 88 -2.37 -6.68 15.45
N VAL A 89 -3.21 -5.76 14.98
CA VAL A 89 -4.56 -5.55 15.53
C VAL A 89 -5.45 -6.76 15.29
N SER A 90 -5.41 -7.28 14.07
CA SER A 90 -6.21 -8.45 13.69
C SER A 90 -5.80 -9.71 14.47
N CYS A 91 -4.49 -9.89 14.70
CA CYS A 91 -3.98 -11.01 15.50
C CYS A 91 -4.43 -10.94 16.96
N ILE A 92 -4.40 -9.77 17.60
CA ILE A 92 -4.90 -9.62 18.98
C ILE A 92 -6.39 -9.94 19.06
N LEU A 93 -7.15 -9.43 18.10
CA LEU A 93 -8.59 -9.62 18.04
C LEU A 93 -8.95 -11.10 17.85
N LEU A 94 -8.24 -11.84 17.00
CA LEU A 94 -8.43 -13.28 16.80
C LEU A 94 -8.01 -14.13 18.01
N LEU A 95 -6.92 -13.76 18.66
CA LEU A 95 -6.36 -14.54 19.77
C LEU A 95 -7.02 -14.19 21.12
N ASN A 96 -7.95 -13.22 21.16
CA ASN A 96 -8.56 -12.69 22.39
C ASN A 96 -7.54 -12.33 23.50
N VAL A 97 -6.33 -11.91 23.11
CA VAL A 97 -5.20 -11.65 24.05
C VAL A 97 -5.37 -10.31 24.75
N ASP A 98 -6.39 -9.53 24.42
CA ASP A 98 -6.66 -8.19 24.98
C ASP A 98 -6.76 -8.20 26.53
N VAL A 99 -7.04 -9.36 27.15
CA VAL A 99 -7.11 -9.54 28.62
C VAL A 99 -5.72 -9.58 29.30
N HIS A 100 -4.64 -9.82 28.56
CA HIS A 100 -3.28 -9.97 29.12
C HIS A 100 -2.27 -8.94 28.62
N VAL A 101 -2.68 -8.04 27.71
CA VAL A 101 -1.80 -7.01 27.16
C VAL A 101 -1.91 -5.73 27.99
N ASN A 102 -0.77 -5.09 28.26
CA ASN A 102 -0.72 -3.79 28.93
C ASN A 102 -1.54 -2.74 28.16
N LEU A 103 -2.31 -1.91 28.87
CA LEU A 103 -3.17 -0.86 28.30
C LEU A 103 -2.45 0.02 27.28
N THR A 104 -1.20 0.41 27.55
CA THR A 104 -0.38 1.24 26.65
C THR A 104 -0.12 0.55 25.32
N VAL A 105 0.13 -0.76 25.35
CA VAL A 105 0.38 -1.55 24.13
C VAL A 105 -0.92 -1.72 23.34
N SER A 106 -2.06 -1.97 24.00
CA SER A 106 -3.36 -2.05 23.33
C SER A 106 -3.73 -0.70 22.65
N GLN A 107 -3.47 0.43 23.32
CA GLN A 107 -3.67 1.77 22.74
C GLN A 107 -2.77 2.02 21.53
N PHE A 108 -1.48 1.69 21.63
CA PHE A 108 -0.54 1.83 20.51
C PHE A 108 -0.96 1.00 19.30
N LEU A 109 -1.40 -0.24 19.52
CA LEU A 109 -1.85 -1.12 18.46
C LEU A 109 -3.13 -0.60 17.81
N ARG A 110 -4.05 0.02 18.55
CA ARG A 110 -5.23 0.69 17.96
C ARG A 110 -4.87 1.89 17.08
N LEU A 111 -3.75 2.57 17.35
CA LEU A 111 -3.26 3.69 16.53
C LEU A 111 -2.53 3.23 15.26
N LEU A 112 -1.99 2.01 15.25
CA LEU A 112 -1.19 1.48 14.14
C LEU A 112 -1.93 1.50 12.78
N PRO A 113 -3.20 1.04 12.67
CA PRO A 113 -3.97 1.12 11.42
C PRO A 113 -4.20 2.55 10.94
N VAL A 114 -4.39 3.48 11.88
CA VAL A 114 -4.59 4.91 11.59
C VAL A 114 -3.32 5.51 11.00
N ILE A 115 -2.18 5.26 11.63
CA ILE A 115 -0.87 5.72 11.16
C ILE A 115 -0.56 5.10 9.79
N SER A 116 -0.80 3.80 9.62
CA SER A 116 -0.62 3.11 8.34
C SER A 116 -1.46 3.73 7.23
N SER A 117 -2.75 3.97 7.47
CA SER A 117 -3.64 4.62 6.50
C SER A 117 -3.19 6.03 6.16
N PHE A 118 -2.72 6.79 7.16
CA PHE A 118 -2.18 8.13 6.95
C PHE A 118 -0.91 8.11 6.08
N ILE A 119 0.00 7.17 6.32
CA ILE A 119 1.20 6.98 5.49
C ILE A 119 0.80 6.65 4.04
N THR A 120 -0.18 5.77 3.83
CA THR A 120 -0.66 5.44 2.48
C THR A 120 -1.26 6.66 1.76
N ILE A 121 -2.03 7.49 2.46
CA ILE A 121 -2.59 8.72 1.89
C ILE A 121 -1.47 9.70 1.51
N LEU A 122 -0.48 9.89 2.38
CA LEU A 122 0.67 10.75 2.09
C LEU A 122 1.47 10.22 0.91
N ASP A 123 1.77 8.93 0.86
CA ASP A 123 2.50 8.29 -0.23
C ASP A 123 1.76 8.46 -1.57
N LEU A 124 0.45 8.25 -1.59
CA LEU A 124 -0.39 8.47 -2.77
C LEU A 124 -0.36 9.94 -3.23
N PHE A 125 -0.40 10.86 -2.27
CA PHE A 125 -0.34 12.30 -2.54
C PHE A 125 1.00 12.71 -3.14
N PHE A 126 2.13 12.22 -2.61
CA PHE A 126 3.46 12.51 -3.13
C PHE A 126 3.74 11.80 -4.46
N TYR A 127 3.17 10.62 -4.68
CA TYR A 127 3.34 9.86 -5.93
C TYR A 127 2.60 10.51 -7.10
N ASN A 128 1.49 11.21 -6.84
CA ASN A 128 0.77 11.94 -7.86
C ASN A 128 1.49 13.24 -8.25
N HIS A 129 2.41 13.12 -9.21
CA HIS A 129 3.24 14.22 -9.71
C HIS A 129 2.44 15.46 -10.12
N ASP A 130 1.23 15.29 -10.68
CA ASP A 130 0.40 16.41 -11.13
C ASP A 130 -0.18 17.21 -9.94
N LEU A 131 -0.57 16.53 -8.87
CA LEU A 131 -0.99 17.16 -7.62
C LEU A 131 0.17 17.91 -6.95
N THR A 132 1.33 17.27 -6.85
CA THR A 132 2.52 17.88 -6.24
C THR A 132 2.92 19.13 -7.02
N LYS A 133 2.94 19.07 -8.35
CA LYS A 133 3.24 20.20 -9.22
C LYS A 133 2.23 21.32 -9.05
N TYR A 134 0.92 21.02 -9.05
CA TYR A 134 -0.14 22.00 -8.84
C TYR A 134 0.01 22.72 -7.49
N LEU A 135 0.31 21.99 -6.41
CA LEU A 135 0.51 22.57 -5.09
C LEU A 135 1.77 23.42 -5.01
N THR A 136 2.88 22.94 -5.58
CA THR A 136 4.11 23.73 -5.63
C THR A 136 3.89 25.03 -6.39
N GLU A 137 3.21 25.00 -7.54
CA GLU A 137 2.87 26.20 -8.32
C GLU A 137 1.95 27.15 -7.55
N LYS A 138 0.94 26.62 -6.84
CA LYS A 138 -0.02 27.43 -6.08
C LYS A 138 0.60 28.05 -4.81
N ILE A 139 1.45 27.29 -4.11
CA ILE A 139 2.22 27.77 -2.95
C ILE A 139 3.23 28.82 -3.40
N PHE A 140 3.97 28.56 -4.49
CA PHE A 140 4.94 29.52 -5.04
C PHE A 140 4.26 30.83 -5.45
N LYS A 141 3.08 30.75 -6.07
CA LYS A 141 2.27 31.93 -6.41
C LYS A 141 1.81 32.70 -5.17
N TYR A 142 1.41 32.02 -4.10
CA TYR A 142 1.06 32.68 -2.84
C TYR A 142 2.26 33.28 -2.11
N LEU A 143 3.43 32.66 -2.22
CA LEU A 143 4.67 33.12 -1.59
C LEU A 143 5.27 34.33 -2.31
N HIS A 144 5.07 34.45 -3.63
CA HIS A 144 5.62 35.53 -4.47
C HIS A 144 4.68 36.74 -4.62
N ILE A 145 3.49 36.69 -4.01
CA ILE A 145 2.51 37.80 -3.91
C ILE A 145 2.63 38.54 -2.56
N LYS A 146 3.56 38.13 -1.70
CA LYS A 146 3.95 38.85 -0.48
C LYS A 146 5.35 39.43 -0.62
#